data_AF-X0UKZ3-F1
#
_entry.id   AF-X0UKZ3-F1
#
_cell.length_a   1.000
_cell.length_b   1.000
_cell.length_c   1.000
_cell.angle_alpha   90.00
_cell.angle_beta   90.00
_cell.angle_gamma   90.00
#
_symmetry.space_group_name_H-M   'P 1'
#
loop_
_entity.id
_entity.type
_entity.pdbx_description
1 polymer ?
#
loop_
_entity_poly.entity_id
_entity_poly.type
_entity_poly.pdbx_seq_one_letter_code
_entity_poly.pdbx_strand_id
1 'polypeptide(L)'
;MRDGEGNVLSMPPIINSEATRVTMQTRQFFIDVTGLARRTVHRALNIVVTSLKEMMPRIEVESVMVEAPDGARITPDLAPTQMTLDVRQTAETIGVALKAGQVAELLESMGHGVEEAGYADKLRVFVPAYRNDVMHPIDLIEDVAIAYGYENLTPELVPTFTVGAPRPIEEHAATARRIMTGLGFHQVMTLVLTSEPAAFGKWRIEPDPRAVRIENPISTEQTICRVGLLPGLLETLAINKQYDLPQCLFEVGDCCFVDPETETGA
;
A
#
# COMPACT_ATOMS: atom_id res chain seq x y z
N MET A 1 7.50 13.62 29.43
CA MET A 1 6.27 14.08 30.10
C MET A 1 6.50 14.07 31.62
N ARG A 2 5.99 15.06 32.35
CA ARG A 2 6.08 15.14 33.82
C ARG A 2 4.72 15.44 34.43
N ASP A 3 4.51 15.04 35.68
CA ASP A 3 3.32 15.43 36.45
C ASP A 3 3.50 16.79 37.15
N GLY A 4 2.48 17.22 37.90
CA GLY A 4 2.49 18.48 38.67
C GLY A 4 3.46 18.50 39.84
N GLU A 5 3.97 17.35 40.28
CA GLU A 5 5.00 17.21 41.32
C GLU A 5 6.41 17.17 40.72
N GLY A 6 6.52 17.16 39.38
CA GLY A 6 7.76 17.15 38.63
C GLY A 6 8.35 15.76 38.37
N ASN A 7 7.62 14.68 38.74
CA ASN A 7 8.04 13.30 38.45
C ASN A 7 7.97 13.02 36.95
N VAL A 8 8.93 12.26 36.44
CA VAL A 8 8.94 11.87 35.03
C VAL A 8 7.94 10.73 34.83
N LEU A 9 6.98 10.92 33.92
CA LEU A 9 6.00 9.91 33.53
C LEU A 9 6.52 9.08 32.35
N SER A 10 7.10 9.75 31.35
CA SER A 10 7.64 9.10 30.15
C SER A 10 8.69 9.97 29.46
N MET A 11 9.52 9.34 28.65
CA MET A 11 10.42 9.97 27.68
C MET A 11 10.07 9.46 26.27
N PRO A 12 9.00 9.98 25.63
CA PRO A 12 8.66 9.58 24.27
C PRO A 12 9.80 9.92 23.29
N PRO A 13 10.09 9.07 22.29
CA PRO A 13 9.44 7.79 21.98
C PRO A 13 10.11 6.55 22.62
N ILE A 14 10.95 6.74 23.64
CA ILE A 14 11.96 5.74 24.07
C ILE A 14 11.43 4.82 25.17
N ILE A 15 10.99 5.36 26.30
CA ILE A 15 10.63 4.56 27.47
C ILE A 15 9.67 5.29 28.41
N ASN A 16 8.86 4.52 29.14
CA ASN A 16 8.00 5.00 30.22
C ASN A 16 8.68 4.85 31.60
N SER A 17 8.22 5.61 32.59
CA SER A 17 8.74 5.53 33.95
C SER A 17 8.28 4.26 34.66
N GLU A 18 9.14 3.66 35.48
CA GLU A 18 8.78 2.50 36.32
C GLU A 18 7.70 2.88 37.35
N ALA A 19 7.67 4.15 37.80
CA ALA A 19 6.68 4.64 38.75
C ALA A 19 5.24 4.58 38.21
N THR A 20 5.07 4.67 36.88
CA THR A 20 3.78 4.66 36.18
C THR A 20 3.47 3.31 35.54
N ARG A 21 4.19 2.24 35.94
CA ARG A 21 4.03 0.91 35.35
C ARG A 21 2.65 0.35 35.62
N VAL A 22 1.98 -0.08 34.56
CA VAL A 22 0.71 -0.81 34.65
C VAL A 22 0.98 -2.22 35.17
N THR A 23 0.21 -2.64 36.18
CA THR A 23 0.28 -3.96 36.81
C THR A 23 -1.11 -4.59 36.90
N MET A 24 -1.19 -5.85 37.36
CA MET A 24 -2.47 -6.53 37.59
C MET A 24 -3.32 -5.88 38.71
N GLN A 25 -2.72 -4.99 39.50
CA GLN A 25 -3.41 -4.26 40.57
C GLN A 25 -3.93 -2.89 40.08
N THR A 26 -3.54 -2.43 38.90
CA THR A 26 -3.96 -1.14 38.34
C THR A 26 -5.47 -1.10 38.16
N ARG A 27 -6.10 -0.03 38.66
CA ARG A 27 -7.56 0.18 38.60
C ARG A 27 -7.97 1.35 37.71
N GLN A 28 -7.07 2.30 37.51
CA GLN A 28 -7.29 3.51 36.71
C GLN A 28 -6.15 3.63 35.72
N PHE A 29 -6.48 4.02 34.49
CA PHE A 29 -5.52 4.17 33.41
C PHE A 29 -5.50 5.62 32.96
N PHE A 30 -4.31 6.20 32.93
CA PHE A 30 -4.04 7.43 32.20
C PHE A 30 -3.34 7.06 30.90
N ILE A 31 -3.90 7.47 29.77
CA ILE A 31 -3.42 7.08 28.44
C ILE A 31 -2.94 8.34 27.74
N ASP A 32 -1.64 8.43 27.51
CA ASP A 32 -1.05 9.45 26.65
C ASP A 32 -0.63 8.87 25.31
N VAL A 33 -0.84 9.64 24.25
CA VAL A 33 -0.35 9.33 22.91
C VAL A 33 0.36 10.57 22.39
N THR A 34 1.62 10.39 21.97
CA THR A 34 2.45 11.48 21.44
C THR A 34 2.95 11.12 20.04
N GLY A 35 3.15 12.13 19.20
CA GLY A 35 3.57 11.93 17.82
C GLY A 35 3.62 13.24 17.03
N LEU A 36 4.17 13.17 15.82
CA LEU A 36 4.36 14.34 14.95
C LEU A 36 3.08 14.74 14.20
N ALA A 37 2.18 13.79 13.96
CA ALA A 37 0.95 13.99 13.21
C ALA A 37 -0.27 13.90 14.13
N ARG A 38 -0.95 15.05 14.33
CA ARG A 38 -2.13 15.16 15.20
C ARG A 38 -3.24 14.16 14.84
N ARG A 39 -3.49 13.97 13.54
CA ARG A 39 -4.49 12.99 13.06
C ARG A 39 -4.14 11.58 13.54
N THR A 40 -2.89 11.15 13.38
CA THR A 40 -2.44 9.82 13.82
C THR A 40 -2.53 9.65 15.33
N VAL A 41 -2.12 10.67 16.10
CA VAL A 41 -2.21 10.68 17.57
C VAL A 41 -3.66 10.51 18.04
N HIS A 42 -4.58 11.32 17.50
CA HIS A 42 -5.99 11.26 17.88
C HIS A 42 -6.60 9.89 17.54
N ARG A 43 -6.30 9.37 16.36
CA ARG A 43 -6.79 8.07 15.90
C ARG A 43 -6.30 6.91 16.75
N ALA A 44 -5.01 6.90 17.08
CA ALA A 44 -4.43 5.89 17.95
C ALA A 44 -5.05 5.93 19.35
N LEU A 45 -5.24 7.13 19.92
CA LEU A 45 -5.92 7.28 21.21
C LEU A 45 -7.35 6.73 21.15
N ASN A 46 -8.13 7.11 20.13
CA ASN A 46 -9.50 6.65 19.98
C ASN A 46 -9.58 5.12 19.88
N ILE A 47 -8.73 4.48 19.06
CA ILE A 47 -8.67 3.02 18.93
C ILE A 47 -8.38 2.38 20.29
N VAL A 48 -7.34 2.83 21.00
CA VAL A 48 -6.95 2.24 22.29
C VAL A 48 -8.10 2.36 23.30
N VAL A 49 -8.70 3.54 23.40
CA VAL A 49 -9.80 3.81 24.34
C VAL A 49 -11.03 2.97 24.01
N THR A 50 -11.43 2.89 22.73
CA THR A 50 -12.60 2.09 22.32
C THR A 50 -12.35 0.60 22.51
N SER A 51 -11.15 0.09 22.21
CA SER A 51 -10.80 -1.32 22.47
C SER A 51 -10.83 -1.65 23.96
N LEU A 52 -10.33 -0.77 24.82
CA LEU A 52 -10.41 -0.97 26.27
C LEU A 52 -11.85 -0.97 26.76
N LYS A 53 -12.70 -0.08 26.23
CA LYS A 53 -14.13 -0.03 26.57
C LYS A 53 -14.87 -1.30 26.13
N GLU A 54 -14.54 -1.85 24.97
CA GLU A 54 -15.09 -3.11 24.47
C GLU A 54 -14.66 -4.30 25.36
N MET A 55 -13.37 -4.41 25.68
CA MET A 55 -12.84 -5.48 26.54
C MET A 55 -13.31 -5.38 28.00
N MET A 56 -13.53 -4.16 28.49
CA MET A 56 -13.96 -3.87 29.85
C MET A 56 -15.24 -3.02 29.85
N PRO A 57 -16.42 -3.60 29.62
CA PRO A 57 -17.67 -2.84 29.43
C PRO A 57 -18.02 -1.90 30.58
N ARG A 58 -17.56 -2.22 31.81
CA ARG A 58 -17.79 -1.43 33.02
C ARG A 58 -16.80 -0.28 33.23
N ILE A 59 -15.76 -0.16 32.41
CA ILE A 59 -14.81 0.95 32.52
C ILE A 59 -15.48 2.26 32.10
N GLU A 60 -15.26 3.33 32.86
CA GLU A 60 -15.69 4.66 32.48
C GLU A 60 -14.56 5.36 31.74
N VAL A 61 -14.90 6.03 30.65
CA VAL A 61 -13.95 6.80 29.85
C VAL A 61 -14.12 8.26 30.23
N GLU A 62 -13.08 8.84 30.83
CA GLU A 62 -13.03 10.25 31.17
C GLU A 62 -12.20 11.00 30.13
N SER A 63 -12.74 12.09 29.60
CA SER A 63 -11.99 12.98 28.70
C SER A 63 -11.18 13.99 29.50
N VAL A 64 -9.98 14.28 29.02
CA VAL A 64 -9.04 15.23 29.63
C VAL A 64 -8.89 16.47 28.75
N MET A 65 -8.69 17.62 29.38
CA MET A 65 -8.33 18.85 28.68
C MET A 65 -6.82 18.87 28.42
N VAL A 66 -6.44 18.97 27.14
CA VAL A 66 -5.05 19.13 26.70
C VAL A 66 -4.84 20.56 26.27
N GLU A 67 -4.05 21.30 27.02
CA GLU A 67 -3.58 22.63 26.65
C GLU A 67 -2.31 22.51 25.80
N ALA A 68 -2.39 22.98 24.55
CA ALA A 68 -1.27 23.00 23.62
C ALA A 68 -1.08 24.40 23.03
N PRO A 69 0.09 24.71 22.44
CA PRO A 69 0.33 26.02 21.82
C PRO A 69 -0.69 26.38 20.73
N ASP A 70 -1.31 25.39 20.09
CA ASP A 70 -2.35 25.55 19.07
C ASP A 70 -3.78 25.65 19.64
N GLY A 71 -3.94 25.64 20.96
CA GLY A 71 -5.21 25.78 21.67
C GLY A 71 -5.53 24.63 22.61
N ALA A 72 -6.50 24.87 23.51
CA ALA A 72 -7.04 23.86 24.41
C ALA A 72 -8.07 22.96 23.69
N ARG A 73 -8.10 21.68 24.05
CA ARG A 73 -9.01 20.68 23.47
C ARG A 73 -9.35 19.59 24.48
N ILE A 74 -10.54 19.02 24.37
CA ILE A 74 -10.97 17.89 25.19
C ILE A 74 -10.75 16.61 24.39
N THR A 75 -10.08 15.61 24.98
CA THR A 75 -9.73 14.34 24.32
C THR A 75 -9.94 13.14 25.25
N PRO A 76 -10.30 11.95 24.74
CA PRO A 76 -10.60 11.66 23.34
C PRO A 76 -11.94 12.27 22.90
N ASP A 77 -12.03 12.63 21.61
CA ASP A 77 -13.31 12.93 20.96
C ASP A 77 -13.79 11.67 20.25
N LEU A 78 -14.85 11.08 20.79
CA LEU A 78 -15.46 9.85 20.31
C LEU A 78 -16.72 10.09 19.47
N ALA A 79 -16.99 11.35 19.08
CA ALA A 79 -18.12 11.65 18.20
C ALA A 79 -17.96 10.93 16.84
N PRO A 80 -19.02 10.29 16.32
CA PRO A 80 -18.96 9.65 15.01
C PRO A 80 -18.82 10.69 13.90
N THR A 81 -18.13 10.31 12.83
CA THR A 81 -18.07 11.13 11.62
C THR A 81 -19.32 10.88 10.79
N GLN A 82 -20.07 11.94 10.50
CA GLN A 82 -21.27 11.85 9.67
C GLN A 82 -20.93 11.96 8.19
N MET A 83 -21.41 11.01 7.38
CA MET A 83 -21.34 11.04 5.92
C MET A 83 -22.73 10.86 5.32
N THR A 84 -22.92 11.33 4.09
CA THR A 84 -24.14 11.07 3.32
C THR A 84 -23.80 10.08 2.22
N LEU A 85 -24.55 8.99 2.14
CA LEU A 85 -24.40 7.95 1.14
C LEU A 85 -25.60 7.98 0.20
N ASP A 86 -25.33 7.94 -1.11
CA ASP A 86 -26.35 7.83 -2.14
C ASP A 86 -26.59 6.37 -2.50
N VAL A 87 -27.84 5.91 -2.33
CA VAL A 87 -28.20 4.50 -2.50
C VAL A 87 -28.07 4.07 -3.96
N ARG A 88 -28.41 4.97 -4.88
CA ARG A 88 -28.32 4.71 -6.31
C ARG A 88 -26.86 4.57 -6.74
N GLN A 89 -26.00 5.50 -6.31
CA GLN A 89 -24.56 5.39 -6.57
C GLN A 89 -23.97 4.10 -6.02
N THR A 90 -24.40 3.70 -4.81
CA THR A 90 -23.97 2.45 -4.18
C THR A 90 -24.33 1.25 -5.05
N ALA A 91 -25.59 1.15 -5.48
CA ALA A 91 -26.08 0.08 -6.35
C ALA A 91 -25.34 0.04 -7.70
N GLU A 92 -25.15 1.20 -8.35
CA GLU A 92 -24.44 1.32 -9.63
C GLU A 92 -22.95 0.94 -9.51
N THR A 93 -22.30 1.29 -8.40
CA THR A 93 -20.88 1.02 -8.17
C THR A 93 -20.62 -0.45 -7.86
N ILE A 94 -21.48 -1.09 -7.07
CA ILE A 94 -21.38 -2.52 -6.73
C ILE A 94 -21.86 -3.39 -7.91
N GLY A 95 -22.77 -2.88 -8.74
CA GLY A 95 -23.39 -3.64 -9.82
C GLY A 95 -24.56 -4.51 -9.36
N VAL A 96 -25.21 -4.16 -8.24
CA VAL A 96 -26.36 -4.89 -7.67
C VAL A 96 -27.49 -3.92 -7.36
N ALA A 97 -28.72 -4.28 -7.74
CA ALA A 97 -29.89 -3.51 -7.38
C ALA A 97 -30.21 -3.65 -5.89
N LEU A 98 -29.90 -2.61 -5.10
CA LEU A 98 -30.13 -2.56 -3.65
C LEU A 98 -31.13 -1.44 -3.31
N LYS A 99 -32.05 -1.73 -2.38
CA LYS A 99 -32.95 -0.72 -1.79
C LYS A 99 -32.30 -0.06 -0.58
N ALA A 100 -32.74 1.15 -0.22
CA ALA A 100 -32.20 1.91 0.92
C ALA A 100 -32.16 1.11 2.23
N GLY A 101 -33.24 0.38 2.56
CA GLY A 101 -33.28 -0.46 3.76
C GLY A 101 -32.25 -1.59 3.76
N GLN A 102 -31.99 -2.21 2.60
CA GLN A 102 -30.94 -3.25 2.49
C GLN A 102 -29.55 -2.65 2.66
N VAL A 103 -29.30 -1.48 2.08
CA VAL A 103 -28.01 -0.77 2.25
C VAL A 103 -27.80 -0.39 3.73
N ALA A 104 -28.85 0.06 4.42
CA ALA A 104 -28.79 0.35 5.84
C ALA A 104 -28.46 -0.89 6.68
N GLU A 105 -29.17 -2.00 6.48
CA GLU A 105 -28.92 -3.28 7.18
C GLU A 105 -27.48 -3.78 6.97
N LEU A 106 -26.97 -3.67 5.73
CA LEU A 106 -25.60 -4.06 5.40
C LEU A 106 -24.57 -3.18 6.11
N LEU A 107 -24.76 -1.86 6.13
CA LEU A 107 -23.88 -0.93 6.83
C LEU A 107 -23.92 -1.11 8.36
N GLU A 108 -25.10 -1.37 8.92
CA GLU A 108 -25.27 -1.67 10.34
C GLU A 108 -24.52 -2.96 10.73
N SER A 109 -24.57 -3.98 9.88
CA SER A 109 -23.78 -5.21 10.08
C SER A 109 -22.27 -4.98 10.07
N MET A 110 -21.82 -3.91 9.41
CA MET A 110 -20.42 -3.45 9.38
C MET A 110 -20.08 -2.47 10.51
N GLY A 111 -21.00 -2.24 11.45
CA GLY A 111 -20.76 -1.44 12.65
C GLY A 111 -21.02 0.06 12.49
N HIS A 112 -21.64 0.50 11.39
CA HIS A 112 -22.05 1.90 11.21
C HIS A 112 -23.42 2.18 11.80
N GLY A 113 -23.62 3.40 12.31
CA GLY A 113 -24.98 3.88 12.58
C GLY A 113 -25.61 4.42 11.30
N VAL A 114 -26.88 4.14 11.04
CA VAL A 114 -27.56 4.62 9.83
C VAL A 114 -28.89 5.28 10.19
N GLU A 115 -29.15 6.43 9.59
CA GLU A 115 -30.45 7.12 9.64
C GLU A 115 -30.92 7.39 8.20
N GLU A 116 -32.22 7.29 7.96
CA GLU A 116 -32.80 7.77 6.70
C GLU A 116 -32.58 9.28 6.59
N ALA A 117 -31.97 9.74 5.50
CA ALA A 117 -32.06 11.15 5.17
C ALA A 117 -33.50 11.39 4.70
N GLY A 118 -34.10 12.55 5.01
CA GLY A 118 -35.50 12.87 4.64
C GLY A 118 -35.82 12.89 3.12
N TYR A 119 -34.92 12.39 2.27
CA TYR A 119 -35.07 12.18 0.84
C TYR A 119 -34.92 10.69 0.54
N ALA A 120 -35.82 10.11 -0.26
CA ALA A 120 -36.00 8.66 -0.42
C ALA A 120 -34.76 7.85 -0.90
N ASP A 121 -33.69 8.49 -1.38
CA ASP A 121 -32.52 7.82 -2.00
C ASP A 121 -31.18 8.10 -1.29
N LYS A 122 -31.19 8.70 -0.08
CA LYS A 122 -29.98 9.02 0.67
C LYS A 122 -30.02 8.51 2.10
N LEU A 123 -28.88 8.02 2.56
CA LEU A 123 -28.67 7.58 3.94
C LEU A 123 -27.67 8.51 4.63
N ARG A 124 -27.94 8.83 5.90
CA ARG A 124 -26.98 9.47 6.78
C ARG A 124 -26.28 8.38 7.56
N VAL A 125 -24.97 8.25 7.36
CA VAL A 125 -24.15 7.20 7.96
C VAL A 125 -23.23 7.82 9.01
N PHE A 126 -23.21 7.23 10.19
CA PHE A 126 -22.40 7.62 11.34
C PHE A 126 -21.27 6.62 11.49
N VAL A 127 -20.10 7.03 11.04
CA VAL A 127 -18.87 6.24 11.10
C VAL A 127 -18.30 6.35 12.52
N PRO A 128 -18.14 5.23 13.25
CA PRO A 128 -17.60 5.25 14.61
C PRO A 128 -16.19 5.85 14.66
N ALA A 129 -15.84 6.51 15.77
CA ALA A 129 -14.57 7.22 15.92
C ALA A 129 -13.31 6.32 15.88
N TYR A 130 -13.47 4.99 15.97
CA TYR A 130 -12.40 4.02 15.82
C TYR A 130 -12.17 3.58 14.36
N ARG A 131 -13.14 3.78 13.47
CA ARG A 131 -13.06 3.51 12.03
C ARG A 131 -12.32 4.63 11.32
N ASN A 132 -11.01 4.43 11.16
CA ASN A 132 -10.09 5.45 10.66
C ASN A 132 -9.74 5.30 9.17
N ASP A 133 -10.06 4.14 8.63
CA ASP A 133 -10.00 3.75 7.23
C ASP A 133 -11.04 4.47 6.38
N VAL A 134 -12.24 4.74 6.91
CA VAL A 134 -13.31 5.44 6.18
C VAL A 134 -13.00 6.93 6.07
N MET A 135 -12.72 7.39 4.84
CA MET A 135 -12.36 8.77 4.50
C MET A 135 -13.27 9.37 3.43
N HIS A 136 -13.97 8.55 2.67
CA HIS A 136 -14.81 8.93 1.55
C HIS A 136 -16.05 8.01 1.49
N PRO A 137 -17.20 8.47 0.95
CA PRO A 137 -18.38 7.61 0.79
C PRO A 137 -18.14 6.31 0.03
N ILE A 138 -17.08 6.24 -0.79
CA ILE A 138 -16.70 5.00 -1.50
C ILE A 138 -16.26 3.88 -0.54
N ASP A 139 -15.67 4.22 0.60
CA ASP A 139 -15.26 3.25 1.62
C ASP A 139 -16.51 2.64 2.30
N LEU A 140 -17.61 3.41 2.38
CA LEU A 140 -18.91 2.88 2.82
C LEU A 140 -19.55 1.97 1.77
N ILE A 141 -19.38 2.30 0.47
CA ILE A 141 -19.82 1.43 -0.62
C ILE A 141 -19.04 0.10 -0.58
N GLU A 142 -17.74 0.14 -0.29
CA GLU A 142 -16.94 -1.07 -0.06
C GLU A 142 -17.49 -1.90 1.11
N ASP A 143 -17.79 -1.28 2.26
CA ASP A 143 -18.39 -2.00 3.39
C ASP A 143 -19.74 -2.65 3.03
N VAL A 144 -20.59 -1.96 2.26
CA VAL A 144 -21.84 -2.54 1.74
C VAL A 144 -21.55 -3.76 0.88
N ALA A 145 -20.55 -3.68 0.00
CA ALA A 145 -20.18 -4.77 -0.88
C ALA A 145 -19.57 -5.96 -0.12
N ILE A 146 -18.76 -5.72 0.91
CA ILE A 146 -18.22 -6.74 1.82
C ILE A 146 -19.36 -7.45 2.56
N ALA A 147 -20.28 -6.67 3.16
CA ALA A 147 -21.42 -7.22 3.89
C ALA A 147 -22.38 -7.98 2.98
N TYR A 148 -22.53 -7.53 1.72
CA TYR A 148 -23.33 -8.22 0.71
C TYR A 148 -22.71 -9.57 0.32
N GLY A 149 -21.39 -9.70 0.44
CA GLY A 149 -20.63 -10.89 0.05
C GLY A 149 -20.23 -10.84 -1.41
N TYR A 150 -18.93 -10.77 -1.69
CA TYR A 150 -18.39 -10.73 -3.06
C TYR A 150 -18.75 -11.98 -3.86
N GLU A 151 -18.97 -13.11 -3.19
CA GLU A 151 -19.43 -14.37 -3.79
C GLU A 151 -20.85 -14.28 -4.39
N ASN A 152 -21.65 -13.29 -3.96
CA ASN A 152 -23.00 -13.07 -4.46
C ASN A 152 -23.02 -12.12 -5.69
N LEU A 153 -21.87 -11.56 -6.06
CA LEU A 153 -21.74 -10.72 -7.26
C LEU A 153 -21.68 -11.60 -8.51
N THR A 154 -22.54 -11.31 -9.49
CA THR A 154 -22.51 -12.01 -10.78
C THR A 154 -21.44 -11.39 -11.66
N PRO A 155 -20.42 -12.14 -12.12
CA PRO A 155 -19.42 -11.60 -13.02
C PRO A 155 -20.06 -11.24 -14.37
N GLU A 156 -19.85 -10.00 -14.81
CA GLU A 156 -20.31 -9.51 -16.10
C GLU A 156 -19.13 -9.01 -16.93
N LEU A 157 -19.19 -9.23 -18.24
CA LEU A 157 -18.26 -8.59 -19.16
C LEU A 157 -18.68 -7.13 -19.33
N VAL A 158 -17.71 -6.22 -19.23
CA VAL A 158 -17.95 -4.82 -19.57
C VAL A 158 -18.43 -4.76 -21.03
N PRO A 159 -19.58 -4.11 -21.33
CA PRO A 159 -20.17 -4.09 -22.67
C PRO A 159 -19.43 -3.12 -23.61
N THR A 160 -18.11 -3.17 -23.61
CA THR A 160 -17.23 -2.33 -24.43
C THR A 160 -16.41 -3.22 -25.36
N PHE A 161 -16.54 -3.01 -26.67
CA PHE A 161 -15.74 -3.70 -27.67
C PHE A 161 -14.47 -2.91 -27.97
N THR A 162 -13.31 -3.52 -27.73
CA THR A 162 -12.00 -2.98 -28.12
C THR A 162 -11.24 -4.03 -28.92
N VAL A 163 -10.38 -3.58 -29.84
CA VAL A 163 -9.49 -4.46 -30.60
C VAL A 163 -8.10 -4.36 -29.97
N GLY A 164 -7.65 -5.45 -29.33
CA GLY A 164 -6.29 -5.54 -28.82
C GLY A 164 -5.28 -5.73 -29.94
N ALA A 165 -4.18 -4.97 -29.91
CA ALA A 165 -3.06 -5.13 -30.82
C ALA A 165 -1.74 -5.08 -30.02
N PRO A 166 -0.72 -5.89 -30.38
CA PRO A 166 0.59 -5.77 -29.78
C PRO A 166 1.22 -4.43 -30.17
N ARG A 167 2.11 -3.91 -29.31
CA ARG A 167 2.94 -2.76 -29.70
C ARG A 167 3.88 -3.21 -30.82
N PRO A 168 4.20 -2.35 -31.81
CA PRO A 168 5.08 -2.72 -32.91
C PRO A 168 6.41 -3.32 -32.43
N ILE A 169 7.02 -2.80 -31.37
CA ILE A 169 8.28 -3.34 -30.83
C ILE A 169 8.17 -4.80 -30.38
N GLU A 170 7.01 -5.21 -29.83
CA GLU A 170 6.78 -6.59 -29.40
C GLU A 170 6.66 -7.54 -30.60
N GLU A 171 6.08 -7.08 -31.71
CA GLU A 171 6.02 -7.84 -32.96
C GLU A 171 7.43 -8.08 -33.53
N HIS A 172 8.27 -7.04 -33.52
CA HIS A 172 9.67 -7.16 -33.95
C HIS A 172 10.45 -8.09 -33.02
N ALA A 173 10.29 -7.95 -31.70
CA ALA A 173 10.94 -8.80 -30.71
C ALA A 173 10.51 -10.27 -30.84
N ALA A 174 9.21 -10.53 -31.06
CA ALA A 174 8.68 -11.87 -31.31
C ALA A 174 9.22 -12.48 -32.60
N THR A 175 9.35 -11.67 -33.65
CA THR A 175 9.94 -12.08 -34.93
C THR A 175 11.42 -12.43 -34.76
N ALA A 176 12.20 -11.60 -34.09
CA ALA A 176 13.61 -11.86 -33.80
C ALA A 176 13.80 -13.16 -33.00
N ARG A 177 13.00 -13.36 -31.94
CA ARG A 177 13.01 -14.61 -31.16
C ARG A 177 12.74 -15.84 -32.03
N ARG A 178 11.68 -15.80 -32.85
CA ARG A 178 11.33 -16.90 -33.77
C ARG A 178 12.45 -17.24 -34.74
N ILE A 179 13.09 -16.22 -35.34
CA ILE A 179 14.19 -16.43 -36.29
C ILE A 179 15.38 -17.09 -35.58
N MET A 180 15.82 -16.55 -34.45
CA MET A 180 16.97 -17.07 -33.72
C MET A 180 16.76 -18.51 -33.23
N THR A 181 15.56 -18.81 -32.71
CA THR A 181 15.19 -20.19 -32.35
C THR A 181 15.17 -21.11 -33.58
N GLY A 182 14.66 -20.64 -34.72
CA GLY A 182 14.66 -21.39 -35.98
C GLY A 182 16.07 -21.66 -36.53
N LEU A 183 17.04 -20.81 -36.20
CA LEU A 183 18.46 -21.00 -36.52
C LEU A 183 19.20 -21.92 -35.52
N GLY A 184 18.50 -22.47 -34.52
CA GLY A 184 19.06 -23.39 -33.52
C GLY A 184 19.74 -22.71 -32.33
N PHE A 185 19.53 -21.41 -32.12
CA PHE A 185 20.01 -20.74 -30.92
C PHE A 185 19.02 -20.93 -29.75
N HIS A 186 19.55 -21.02 -28.53
CA HIS A 186 18.78 -21.08 -27.30
C HIS A 186 18.59 -19.68 -26.72
N GLN A 187 17.34 -19.31 -26.45
CA GLN A 187 17.04 -18.06 -25.79
C GLN A 187 17.43 -18.14 -24.32
N VAL A 188 18.13 -17.11 -23.82
CA VAL A 188 18.39 -16.92 -22.38
C VAL A 188 17.77 -15.61 -21.91
N MET A 189 17.59 -15.50 -20.59
CA MET A 189 17.09 -14.30 -19.93
C MET A 189 18.08 -13.92 -18.84
N THR A 190 18.87 -12.89 -19.08
CA THR A 190 19.87 -12.43 -18.11
C THR A 190 19.26 -11.40 -17.18
N LEU A 191 19.89 -11.17 -16.02
CA LEU A 191 19.40 -10.21 -15.05
C LEU A 191 19.52 -8.78 -15.60
N VAL A 192 18.48 -7.97 -15.41
CA VAL A 192 18.51 -6.54 -15.74
C VAL A 192 19.44 -5.79 -14.79
N LEU A 193 19.48 -6.19 -13.51
CA LEU A 193 20.39 -5.63 -12.52
C LEU A 193 21.74 -6.36 -12.54
N THR A 194 22.80 -5.58 -12.56
CA THR A 194 24.19 -6.04 -12.62
C THR A 194 25.10 -5.06 -11.88
N SER A 195 26.41 -5.21 -12.01
CA SER A 195 27.40 -4.31 -11.41
C SER A 195 28.35 -3.76 -12.47
N GLU A 196 28.94 -2.58 -12.22
CA GLU A 196 29.94 -2.01 -13.14
C GLU A 196 31.10 -2.98 -13.44
N PRO A 197 31.66 -3.74 -12.46
CA PRO A 197 32.65 -4.76 -12.76
C PRO A 197 32.15 -5.87 -13.69
N ALA A 198 30.91 -6.33 -13.52
CA ALA A 198 30.31 -7.40 -14.31
C ALA A 198 29.91 -6.94 -15.73
N ALA A 199 29.35 -5.74 -15.85
CA ALA A 199 28.92 -5.16 -17.12
C ALA A 199 30.10 -4.67 -17.98
N PHE A 200 31.12 -4.09 -17.35
CA PHE A 200 32.19 -3.37 -18.04
C PHE A 200 33.57 -3.97 -17.80
N GLY A 201 33.98 -4.02 -16.52
CA GLY A 201 35.36 -4.33 -16.13
C GLY A 201 35.89 -5.69 -16.60
N LYS A 202 35.12 -6.77 -16.38
CA LYS A 202 35.50 -8.14 -16.78
C LYS A 202 35.75 -8.26 -18.29
N TRP A 203 35.04 -7.47 -19.08
CA TRP A 203 35.01 -7.56 -20.54
C TRP A 203 35.83 -6.48 -21.24
N ARG A 204 36.50 -5.61 -20.48
CA ARG A 204 37.26 -4.45 -20.98
C ARG A 204 36.40 -3.54 -21.87
N ILE A 205 35.13 -3.38 -21.50
CA ILE A 205 34.21 -2.43 -22.11
C ILE A 205 34.34 -1.12 -21.32
N GLU A 206 34.42 0.01 -22.02
CA GLU A 206 34.42 1.31 -21.37
C GLU A 206 33.08 1.53 -20.64
N PRO A 207 33.09 2.01 -19.37
CA PRO A 207 31.86 2.30 -18.65
C PRO A 207 30.95 3.26 -19.43
N ASP A 208 29.68 2.88 -19.64
CA ASP A 208 28.72 3.76 -20.31
C ASP A 208 28.25 4.85 -19.32
N PRO A 209 28.48 6.14 -19.60
CA PRO A 209 28.06 7.22 -18.71
C PRO A 209 26.54 7.32 -18.54
N ARG A 210 25.76 6.66 -19.41
CA ARG A 210 24.30 6.59 -19.32
C ARG A 210 23.83 5.42 -18.45
N ALA A 211 24.71 4.64 -17.83
CA ALA A 211 24.29 3.54 -16.96
C ALA A 211 23.49 4.06 -15.75
N VAL A 212 22.29 3.51 -15.55
CA VAL A 212 21.45 3.84 -14.39
C VAL A 212 22.00 3.17 -13.14
N ARG A 213 22.24 3.94 -12.08
CA ARG A 213 22.82 3.48 -10.82
C ARG A 213 21.75 3.40 -9.74
N ILE A 214 21.77 2.31 -8.98
CA ILE A 214 20.90 2.13 -7.82
C ILE A 214 21.52 2.89 -6.64
N GLU A 215 20.74 3.77 -6.00
CA GLU A 215 21.24 4.60 -4.89
C GLU A 215 21.59 3.77 -3.64
N ASN A 216 20.71 2.84 -3.26
CA ASN A 216 20.86 2.01 -2.06
C ASN A 216 20.77 0.51 -2.42
N PRO A 217 21.77 -0.05 -3.13
CA PRO A 217 21.73 -1.44 -3.57
C PRO A 217 21.88 -2.40 -2.38
N ILE A 218 21.04 -3.43 -2.34
CA ILE A 218 21.10 -4.48 -1.30
C ILE A 218 22.34 -5.36 -1.48
N SER A 219 22.78 -5.55 -2.73
CA SER A 219 23.92 -6.39 -3.11
C SER A 219 24.91 -5.62 -3.97
N THR A 220 26.20 -5.90 -3.79
CA THR A 220 27.29 -5.36 -4.63
C THR A 220 27.22 -5.85 -6.08
N GLU A 221 26.50 -6.94 -6.35
CA GLU A 221 26.30 -7.48 -7.69
C GLU A 221 25.16 -6.81 -8.47
N GLN A 222 24.40 -5.93 -7.81
CA GLN A 222 23.20 -5.29 -8.36
C GLN A 222 23.25 -3.78 -8.09
N THR A 223 24.28 -3.12 -8.59
CA THR A 223 24.52 -1.67 -8.39
C THR A 223 24.06 -0.81 -9.56
N ILE A 224 23.86 -1.40 -10.74
CA ILE A 224 23.40 -0.71 -11.95
C ILE A 224 22.37 -1.53 -12.73
N CYS A 225 21.60 -0.88 -13.60
CA CYS A 225 20.86 -1.56 -14.66
C CYS A 225 21.77 -1.83 -15.87
N ARG A 226 21.55 -2.93 -16.56
CA ARG A 226 22.32 -3.31 -17.75
C ARG A 226 22.10 -2.31 -18.89
N VAL A 227 23.20 -1.90 -19.52
CA VAL A 227 23.21 -1.05 -20.73
C VAL A 227 23.43 -1.85 -22.02
N GLY A 228 23.59 -3.17 -21.89
CA GLY A 228 23.79 -4.09 -23.01
C GLY A 228 23.51 -5.53 -22.59
N LEU A 229 23.19 -6.39 -23.57
CA LEU A 229 22.90 -7.81 -23.35
C LEU A 229 24.16 -8.70 -23.39
N LEU A 230 25.19 -8.26 -24.11
CA LEU A 230 26.40 -9.05 -24.32
C LEU A 230 27.10 -9.47 -23.02
N PRO A 231 27.30 -8.60 -22.00
CA PRO A 231 27.92 -9.02 -20.74
C PRO A 231 27.18 -10.18 -20.07
N GLY A 232 25.84 -10.14 -20.02
CA GLY A 232 25.04 -11.22 -19.45
C GLY A 232 25.13 -12.53 -20.24
N LEU A 233 25.18 -12.45 -21.58
CA LEU A 233 25.41 -13.62 -22.44
C LEU A 233 26.78 -14.24 -22.17
N LEU A 234 27.83 -13.42 -22.03
CA LEU A 234 29.18 -13.89 -21.76
C LEU A 234 29.31 -14.48 -20.36
N GLU A 235 28.65 -13.91 -19.34
CA GLU A 235 28.57 -14.50 -18.01
C GLU A 235 27.85 -15.86 -18.03
N THR A 236 26.78 -15.97 -18.81
CA THR A 236 26.06 -17.23 -19.01
C THR A 236 26.98 -18.29 -19.62
N LEU A 237 27.72 -17.95 -20.69
CA LEU A 237 28.72 -18.86 -21.27
C LEU A 237 29.83 -19.21 -20.27
N ALA A 238 30.26 -18.24 -19.45
CA ALA A 238 31.34 -18.44 -18.49
C ALA A 238 30.98 -19.43 -17.36
N ILE A 239 29.72 -19.45 -16.93
CA ILE A 239 29.20 -20.37 -15.91
C ILE A 239 28.90 -21.77 -16.50
N ASN A 240 28.69 -21.85 -17.82
CA ASN A 240 28.31 -23.07 -18.53
C ASN A 240 29.45 -23.73 -19.32
N LYS A 241 30.72 -23.47 -18.96
CA LYS A 241 31.91 -24.02 -19.65
C LYS A 241 32.00 -25.54 -19.64
N GLN A 242 31.33 -26.21 -18.70
CA GLN A 242 31.28 -27.67 -18.59
C GLN A 242 30.40 -28.35 -19.65
N TYR A 243 29.57 -27.60 -20.38
CA TYR A 243 28.70 -28.14 -21.42
C TYR A 243 29.36 -28.15 -22.79
N ASP A 244 28.94 -29.09 -23.64
CA ASP A 244 29.49 -29.31 -24.96
C ASP A 244 29.39 -28.08 -25.87
N LEU A 245 30.38 -27.94 -26.75
CA LEU A 245 30.42 -26.91 -27.79
C LEU A 245 29.85 -27.46 -29.11
N PRO A 246 29.23 -26.62 -29.95
CA PRO A 246 29.03 -25.17 -29.77
C PRO A 246 27.85 -24.82 -28.86
N GLN A 247 28.02 -23.79 -28.04
CA GLN A 247 26.91 -23.17 -27.27
C GLN A 247 26.37 -21.96 -28.04
N CYS A 248 25.18 -22.09 -28.62
CA CYS A 248 24.52 -21.03 -29.39
C CYS A 248 23.44 -20.34 -28.55
N LEU A 249 23.75 -19.21 -27.93
CA LEU A 249 22.84 -18.47 -27.05
C LEU A 249 22.42 -17.13 -27.67
N PHE A 250 21.20 -16.68 -27.40
CA PHE A 250 20.75 -15.34 -27.75
C PHE A 250 19.79 -14.77 -26.70
N GLU A 251 19.63 -13.45 -26.68
CA GLU A 251 18.65 -12.76 -25.85
C GLU A 251 18.02 -11.61 -26.63
N VAL A 252 16.73 -11.39 -26.41
CA VAL A 252 15.99 -10.19 -26.85
C VAL A 252 15.36 -9.62 -25.59
N GLY A 253 15.84 -8.45 -25.16
CA GLY A 253 15.35 -7.80 -23.95
C GLY A 253 15.87 -6.37 -23.82
N ASP A 254 15.39 -5.69 -22.79
CA ASP A 254 15.59 -4.26 -22.64
C ASP A 254 16.92 -3.93 -21.98
N CYS A 255 17.43 -2.75 -22.31
CA CYS A 255 18.55 -2.08 -21.66
C CYS A 255 18.09 -0.72 -21.18
N CYS A 256 18.65 -0.24 -20.08
CA CYS A 256 18.22 0.98 -19.42
C CYS A 256 19.33 2.03 -19.50
N PHE A 257 18.96 3.26 -19.85
CA PHE A 257 19.87 4.37 -20.06
C PHE A 257 19.29 5.61 -19.42
N VAL A 258 20.13 6.40 -18.74
CA VAL A 258 19.74 7.73 -18.27
C VAL A 258 19.33 8.59 -19.49
N ASP A 259 18.10 9.08 -19.46
CA ASP A 259 17.53 9.95 -20.48
C ASP A 259 16.81 11.14 -19.82
N PRO A 260 17.43 12.34 -19.82
CA PRO A 260 16.86 13.52 -19.16
C PRO A 260 15.61 14.08 -19.85
N GLU A 261 15.28 13.63 -21.07
CA GLU A 261 14.07 14.06 -21.78
C GLU A 261 12.83 13.24 -21.41
N THR A 262 13.02 12.14 -20.65
CA THR A 262 11.92 11.28 -20.20
C THR A 262 11.43 11.67 -18.80
N GLU A 263 10.13 11.51 -18.56
CA GLU A 263 9.50 11.78 -17.24
C GLU A 263 10.14 10.96 -16.09
N THR A 264 10.67 9.78 -16.41
CA THR A 264 11.33 8.88 -15.45
C THR A 264 12.83 9.12 -15.31
N GLY A 265 13.44 9.93 -16.19
CA GLY A 265 14.87 10.20 -16.22
C GLY A 265 15.74 9.03 -16.69
N ALA A 266 15.12 7.90 -17.06
CA ALA A 266 15.74 6.66 -17.54
C ALA A 266 14.72 5.68 -18.14
#